data_AF-A0A2D9H9U3-F1
#
_entry.id   AF-A0A2D9H9U3-F1
#
_cell.length_a   1.000
_cell.length_b   1.000
_cell.length_c   1.000
_cell.angle_alpha   90.00
_cell.angle_beta   90.00
_cell.angle_gamma   90.00
#
_symmetry.space_group_name_H-M   'P 1'
#
loop_
_entity.id
_entity.type
_entity.pdbx_description
1 polymer ?
#
loop_
_entity_poly.entity_id
_entity_poly.type
_entity_poly.pdbx_seq_one_letter_code
_entity_poly.pdbx_strand_id
1 'polypeptide(L)'
;MHPIPHYPEPGSITVEDLPEGMRKFGARLIGRIDEAGAVREPYGVLDEALELIDTKLTEQYKIDADRVYVLGHSMGGMGTFTAIYQHPDRFAAAIPSAGIFFPWLDAKRIQDVPIWIFHGDADPTVDYIGSSHPFQRLKKLKANAKFTTLKDVKHNANQYGFNYTGDDIEKGYITEYASDRVDKTDHIWDWLFRQTRSRQVEDSALNETLKGINDRFKNVDVQLVEWPAALQENLGELKRIAFMATPVEKSEGKLPLLITLHGGGGRNMSLNQQLERSAKVKGLGLAELAEKDMILLEPNTAAPFDPASLNIMLDYVLATYPDIDTNRIYVMGHSMGGRGTWTWINESADRFAAASPNGFSASYSGDAEGLARLPIWGMVGGADKPETIAGVKGMVERVREAGNQRVKYTEFPDANHAAANAAVFSSVELVDWMLGFSKVD
;
A
#
# COMPACT_ATOMS: atom_id res chain seq x y z
N MET A 1 5.93 9.42 0.76
CA MET A 1 4.91 10.47 0.92
C MET A 1 4.35 10.76 -0.46
N HIS A 2 3.13 10.31 -0.77
CA HIS A 2 2.39 11.08 -1.78
C HIS A 2 2.07 12.41 -1.10
N PRO A 3 2.34 13.55 -1.74
CA PRO A 3 2.02 14.83 -1.14
C PRO A 3 0.53 14.84 -0.80
N ILE A 4 0.21 15.26 0.44
CA ILE A 4 -1.11 15.76 0.82
C ILE A 4 -1.63 16.58 -0.36
N PRO A 5 -2.90 16.45 -0.80
CA PRO A 5 -3.40 17.21 -1.94
C PRO A 5 -2.95 18.65 -1.76
N HIS A 6 -2.10 19.13 -2.68
CA HIS A 6 -1.62 20.51 -2.65
C HIS A 6 -2.85 21.35 -2.89
N TYR A 7 -3.54 21.70 -1.80
CA TYR A 7 -4.27 22.94 -1.76
C TYR A 7 -3.28 23.98 -2.29
N PRO A 8 -3.73 24.81 -3.24
CA PRO A 8 -2.90 25.88 -3.74
C PRO A 8 -2.31 26.66 -2.56
N GLU A 9 -1.10 27.17 -2.68
CA GLU A 9 -0.56 28.03 -1.64
C GLU A 9 -1.54 29.18 -1.36
N PRO A 10 -1.78 29.58 -0.10
CA PRO A 10 -2.64 30.72 0.22
C PRO A 10 -2.32 31.93 -0.67
N GLY A 11 -3.35 32.48 -1.31
CA GLY A 11 -3.22 33.59 -2.26
C GLY A 11 -2.73 33.25 -3.68
N SER A 12 -2.49 31.98 -4.02
CA SER A 12 -2.06 31.56 -5.38
C SER A 12 -3.20 31.38 -6.38
N ILE A 13 -4.45 31.35 -5.91
CA ILE A 13 -5.66 31.31 -6.76
C ILE A 13 -6.54 32.50 -6.42
N THR A 14 -6.99 33.20 -7.45
CA THR A 14 -7.92 34.33 -7.39
C THR A 14 -9.32 33.92 -7.84
N VAL A 15 -10.33 34.79 -7.63
CA VAL A 15 -11.71 34.50 -8.06
C VAL A 15 -11.77 34.40 -9.58
N GLU A 16 -10.94 35.16 -10.28
CA GLU A 16 -10.84 35.22 -11.73
C GLU A 16 -10.37 33.89 -12.33
N ASP A 17 -9.57 33.13 -11.60
CA ASP A 17 -9.08 31.80 -11.99
C ASP A 17 -10.17 30.71 -11.89
N LEU A 18 -11.29 30.99 -11.21
CA LEU A 18 -12.39 30.05 -11.09
C LEU A 18 -13.28 30.05 -12.35
N PRO A 19 -13.91 28.90 -12.69
CA PRO A 19 -14.92 28.84 -13.72
C PRO A 19 -15.98 29.92 -13.51
N GLU A 20 -16.44 30.55 -14.60
CA GLU A 20 -17.32 31.73 -14.55
C GLU A 20 -18.51 31.55 -13.59
N GLY A 21 -19.23 30.42 -13.68
CA GLY A 21 -20.37 30.15 -12.80
C GLY A 21 -20.02 29.85 -11.33
N MET A 22 -18.74 29.57 -11.01
CA MET A 22 -18.25 29.40 -9.63
C MET A 22 -17.78 30.73 -9.00
N ARG A 23 -17.50 31.76 -9.81
CA ARG A 23 -16.95 33.05 -9.33
C ARG A 23 -17.84 33.73 -8.30
N LYS A 24 -19.16 33.60 -8.43
CA LYS A 24 -20.15 34.13 -7.46
C LYS A 24 -19.98 33.59 -6.03
N PHE A 25 -19.31 32.45 -5.85
CA PHE A 25 -18.98 31.88 -4.54
C PHE A 25 -17.45 31.82 -4.30
N GLY A 26 -16.66 32.45 -5.18
CA GLY A 26 -15.21 32.30 -5.23
C GLY A 26 -14.51 32.71 -3.95
N ALA A 27 -14.92 33.82 -3.33
CA ALA A 27 -14.35 34.28 -2.06
C ALA A 27 -14.49 33.23 -0.94
N ARG A 28 -15.64 32.54 -0.87
CA ARG A 28 -15.87 31.47 0.11
C ARG A 28 -15.05 30.21 -0.21
N LEU A 29 -14.89 29.86 -1.49
CA LEU A 29 -14.07 28.73 -1.90
C LEU A 29 -12.58 28.98 -1.63
N ILE A 30 -12.10 30.19 -1.88
CA ILE A 30 -10.72 30.61 -1.65
C ILE A 30 -10.42 30.67 -0.15
N GLY A 31 -11.33 31.19 0.68
CA GLY A 31 -11.14 31.18 2.14
C GLY A 31 -10.90 29.78 2.72
N ARG A 32 -11.44 28.72 2.10
CA ARG A 32 -11.16 27.33 2.51
C ARG A 32 -9.74 26.88 2.17
N ILE A 33 -9.09 27.45 1.16
CA ILE A 33 -7.68 27.20 0.84
C ILE A 33 -6.81 27.76 1.98
N ASP A 34 -7.10 29.00 2.41
CA ASP A 34 -6.36 29.67 3.48
C ASP A 34 -6.52 28.95 4.84
N GLU A 35 -7.73 28.46 5.15
CA GLU A 35 -8.01 27.65 6.34
C GLU A 35 -7.33 26.27 6.29
N ALA A 36 -7.35 25.59 5.13
CA ALA A 36 -6.72 24.29 4.96
C ALA A 36 -5.18 24.35 5.05
N GLY A 37 -4.57 25.44 4.59
CA GLY A 37 -3.13 25.67 4.71
C GLY A 37 -2.62 25.75 6.16
N ALA A 38 -3.51 26.05 7.12
CA ALA A 38 -3.18 26.20 8.54
C ALA A 38 -3.17 24.87 9.33
N VAL A 39 -3.79 23.80 8.82
CA VAL A 39 -3.90 22.50 9.51
C VAL A 39 -2.97 21.48 8.84
N ARG A 40 -1.76 21.34 9.37
CA ARG A 40 -0.75 20.37 8.89
C ARG A 40 -0.64 19.18 9.86
N GLU A 41 -1.65 18.31 9.88
CA GLU A 41 -1.49 16.99 10.50
C GLU A 41 -1.17 15.94 9.41
N PRO A 42 -0.14 15.09 9.61
CA PRO A 42 0.39 14.21 8.57
C PRO A 42 -0.45 12.95 8.30
N TYR A 43 -1.50 12.68 9.09
CA TYR A 43 -2.48 11.60 8.88
C TYR A 43 -3.88 12.21 8.76
N GLY A 44 -4.56 12.01 7.64
CA GLY A 44 -5.95 12.45 7.54
C GLY A 44 -6.88 11.49 8.30
N VAL A 45 -7.99 11.98 8.84
CA VAL A 45 -9.07 11.14 9.44
C VAL A 45 -9.56 10.06 8.45
N LEU A 46 -9.42 10.32 7.14
CA LEU A 46 -9.75 9.33 6.10
C LEU A 46 -8.75 8.17 6.05
N ASP A 47 -7.45 8.43 6.20
CA ASP A 47 -6.42 7.37 6.25
C ASP A 47 -6.68 6.44 7.44
N GLU A 48 -7.00 7.01 8.61
CA GLU A 48 -7.34 6.25 9.82
C GLU A 48 -8.62 5.42 9.64
N ALA A 49 -9.65 5.98 8.99
CA ALA A 49 -10.89 5.25 8.69
C ALA A 49 -10.67 4.09 7.73
N LEU A 50 -9.85 4.30 6.69
CA LEU A 50 -9.46 3.25 5.75
C LEU A 50 -8.60 2.18 6.43
N GLU A 51 -7.68 2.57 7.31
CA GLU A 51 -6.90 1.64 8.13
C GLU A 51 -7.78 0.81 9.07
N LEU A 52 -8.78 1.42 9.71
CA LEU A 52 -9.73 0.71 10.56
C LEU A 52 -10.50 -0.35 9.76
N ILE A 53 -10.91 -0.01 8.53
CA ILE A 53 -11.58 -0.94 7.60
C ILE A 53 -10.65 -2.11 7.27
N ASP A 54 -9.43 -1.81 6.81
CA ASP A 54 -8.48 -2.81 6.33
C ASP A 54 -8.01 -3.76 7.42
N THR A 55 -7.96 -3.29 8.66
CA THR A 55 -7.44 -4.07 9.79
C THR A 55 -8.58 -4.68 10.59
N LYS A 56 -9.21 -3.90 11.47
CA LYS A 56 -10.15 -4.40 12.47
C LYS A 56 -11.44 -4.90 11.86
N LEU A 57 -11.97 -4.18 10.87
CA LEU A 57 -13.26 -4.56 10.30
C LEU A 57 -13.14 -5.75 9.36
N THR A 58 -12.08 -5.87 8.56
CA THR A 58 -11.87 -7.06 7.72
C THR A 58 -11.57 -8.32 8.54
N GLU A 59 -10.86 -8.21 9.68
CA GLU A 59 -10.68 -9.34 10.60
C GLU A 59 -12.01 -9.77 11.24
N GLN A 60 -12.84 -8.80 11.64
CA GLN A 60 -14.08 -9.06 12.37
C GLN A 60 -15.26 -9.44 11.46
N TYR A 61 -15.29 -8.88 10.26
CA TYR A 61 -16.36 -9.01 9.28
C TYR A 61 -15.76 -9.46 7.95
N LYS A 62 -16.41 -10.39 7.25
CA LYS A 62 -15.96 -10.89 5.94
C LYS A 62 -16.16 -9.83 4.85
N ILE A 63 -15.41 -8.73 4.94
CA ILE A 63 -15.45 -7.61 4.00
C ILE A 63 -14.67 -8.00 2.75
N ASP A 64 -15.29 -7.82 1.60
CA ASP A 64 -14.63 -7.95 0.31
C ASP A 64 -13.86 -6.65 0.00
N ALA A 65 -12.53 -6.73 0.08
CA ALA A 65 -11.64 -5.58 -0.12
C ALA A 65 -11.68 -5.03 -1.56
N ASP A 66 -12.11 -5.82 -2.54
CA ASP A 66 -12.28 -5.37 -3.92
C ASP A 66 -13.62 -4.63 -4.13
N ARG A 67 -14.48 -4.57 -3.09
CA ARG A 67 -15.84 -4.01 -3.09
C ARG A 67 -16.06 -3.02 -1.95
N VAL A 68 -15.12 -2.11 -1.76
CA VAL A 68 -15.28 -0.96 -0.86
C VAL A 68 -15.85 0.23 -1.65
N TYR A 69 -16.92 0.84 -1.16
CA TYR A 69 -17.63 1.93 -1.86
C TYR A 69 -17.68 3.20 -1.01
N VAL A 70 -17.75 4.36 -1.63
CA VAL A 70 -17.92 5.65 -0.93
C VAL A 70 -19.03 6.48 -1.55
N LEU A 71 -19.93 6.99 -0.71
CA LEU A 71 -21.03 7.83 -1.16
C LEU A 71 -21.42 8.82 -0.07
N GLY A 72 -22.02 9.93 -0.48
CA GLY A 72 -22.46 10.95 0.45
C GLY A 72 -23.16 12.11 -0.22
N HIS A 73 -23.84 12.91 0.60
CA HIS A 73 -24.63 14.05 0.15
C HIS A 73 -24.11 15.35 0.75
N SER A 74 -24.12 16.44 -0.04
CA SER A 74 -23.70 17.78 0.40
C SER A 74 -22.25 17.78 0.89
N MET A 75 -21.99 18.02 2.17
CA MET A 75 -20.66 17.84 2.78
C MET A 75 -20.12 16.42 2.61
N GLY A 76 -20.97 15.39 2.67
CA GLY A 76 -20.59 14.01 2.36
C GLY A 76 -20.32 13.79 0.87
N GLY A 77 -20.97 14.55 -0.02
CA GLY A 77 -20.69 14.51 -1.46
C GLY A 77 -19.33 15.13 -1.79
N MET A 78 -18.98 16.23 -1.13
CA MET A 78 -17.62 16.77 -1.12
C MET A 78 -16.61 15.76 -0.57
N GLY A 79 -16.92 15.13 0.57
CA GLY A 79 -16.07 14.09 1.16
C GLY A 79 -15.86 12.88 0.24
N THR A 80 -16.89 12.49 -0.51
CA THR A 80 -16.82 11.41 -1.51
C THR A 80 -15.82 11.76 -2.62
N PHE A 81 -15.91 12.97 -3.18
CA PHE A 81 -14.96 13.48 -4.17
C PHE A 81 -13.53 13.56 -3.61
N THR A 82 -13.36 14.05 -2.38
CA THR A 82 -12.06 14.10 -1.71
C THR A 82 -11.49 12.71 -1.51
N ALA A 83 -12.30 11.73 -1.09
CA ALA A 83 -11.86 10.38 -0.80
C ALA A 83 -11.31 9.69 -2.04
N ILE A 84 -12.04 9.72 -3.16
CA ILE A 84 -11.56 9.15 -4.42
C ILE A 84 -10.40 9.95 -5.02
N TYR A 85 -10.28 11.25 -4.72
CA TYR A 85 -9.11 12.02 -5.15
C TYR A 85 -7.86 11.62 -4.36
N GLN A 86 -7.96 11.50 -3.04
CA GLN A 86 -6.82 11.11 -2.19
C GLN A 86 -6.41 9.66 -2.45
N HIS A 87 -7.40 8.78 -2.55
CA HIS A 87 -7.24 7.33 -2.66
C HIS A 87 -8.06 6.75 -3.84
N PRO A 88 -7.70 7.09 -5.10
CA PRO A 88 -8.45 6.64 -6.29
C PRO A 88 -8.43 5.12 -6.47
N ASP A 89 -7.46 4.45 -5.87
CA ASP A 89 -7.32 2.99 -5.89
C ASP A 89 -8.19 2.32 -4.80
N ARG A 90 -8.63 3.02 -3.76
CA ARG A 90 -9.26 2.38 -2.59
C ARG A 90 -10.73 2.03 -2.74
N PHE A 91 -11.40 2.56 -3.76
CA PHE A 91 -12.84 2.42 -3.92
C PHE A 91 -13.19 1.72 -5.24
N ALA A 92 -14.07 0.72 -5.15
CA ALA A 92 -14.68 0.08 -6.31
C ALA A 92 -15.56 1.05 -7.09
N ALA A 93 -16.25 1.96 -6.40
CA ALA A 93 -17.06 3.01 -7.01
C ALA A 93 -17.41 4.14 -6.03
N ALA A 94 -17.86 5.26 -6.57
CA ALA A 94 -18.27 6.42 -5.79
C ALA A 94 -19.57 7.09 -6.25
N ILE A 95 -20.39 7.54 -5.29
CA ILE A 95 -21.63 8.28 -5.56
C ILE A 95 -21.64 9.63 -4.79
N PRO A 96 -21.07 10.70 -5.37
CA PRO A 96 -21.20 12.04 -4.83
C PRO A 96 -22.55 12.66 -5.20
N SER A 97 -23.33 13.09 -4.20
CA SER A 97 -24.59 13.81 -4.37
C SER A 97 -24.49 15.25 -3.86
N ALA A 98 -24.92 16.24 -4.66
CA ALA A 98 -24.86 17.67 -4.33
C ALA A 98 -23.50 18.10 -3.75
N GLY A 99 -22.41 17.53 -4.28
CA GLY A 99 -21.04 17.76 -3.83
C GLY A 99 -20.31 18.78 -4.69
N ILE A 100 -19.09 19.14 -4.25
CA ILE A 100 -18.15 19.99 -4.99
C ILE A 100 -16.84 19.22 -5.16
N PHE A 101 -16.41 19.05 -6.42
CA PHE A 101 -15.03 18.71 -6.74
C PHE A 101 -14.32 20.00 -7.15
N PHE A 102 -13.34 20.41 -6.36
CA PHE A 102 -12.73 21.73 -6.50
C PHE A 102 -12.01 21.89 -7.85
N PRO A 103 -12.07 23.07 -8.48
CA PRO A 103 -11.58 23.28 -9.84
C PRO A 103 -10.06 23.15 -9.98
N TRP A 104 -9.30 23.38 -8.90
CA TRP A 104 -7.84 23.25 -8.88
C TRP A 104 -7.33 21.81 -8.75
N LEU A 105 -8.19 20.85 -8.38
CA LEU A 105 -7.82 19.44 -8.32
C LEU A 105 -7.80 18.82 -9.72
N ASP A 106 -6.82 17.97 -10.04
CA ASP A 106 -6.72 17.32 -11.34
C ASP A 106 -7.74 16.19 -11.50
N ALA A 107 -8.73 16.39 -12.38
CA ALA A 107 -9.76 15.39 -12.67
C ALA A 107 -9.19 14.10 -13.30
N LYS A 108 -8.00 14.15 -13.92
CA LYS A 108 -7.34 12.96 -14.48
C LYS A 108 -7.07 11.90 -13.42
N ARG A 109 -6.81 12.31 -12.18
CA ARG A 109 -6.52 11.40 -11.05
C ARG A 109 -7.67 10.46 -10.71
N ILE A 110 -8.91 10.86 -11.00
CA ILE A 110 -10.11 10.08 -10.69
C ILE A 110 -10.81 9.56 -11.95
N GLN A 111 -10.19 9.70 -13.14
CA GLN A 111 -10.84 9.41 -14.42
C GLN A 111 -11.25 7.94 -14.59
N ASP A 112 -10.57 7.04 -13.88
CA ASP A 112 -10.75 5.58 -14.00
C ASP A 112 -11.60 4.99 -12.88
N VAL A 113 -11.88 5.78 -11.83
CA VAL A 113 -12.82 5.41 -10.77
C VAL A 113 -14.24 5.39 -11.36
N PRO A 114 -15.05 4.34 -11.15
CA PRO A 114 -16.47 4.38 -11.49
C PRO A 114 -17.20 5.42 -10.63
N ILE A 115 -17.71 6.49 -11.24
CA ILE A 115 -18.37 7.60 -10.52
C ILE A 115 -19.79 7.81 -11.05
N TRP A 116 -20.79 7.86 -10.15
CA TRP A 116 -22.15 8.30 -10.47
C TRP A 116 -22.52 9.55 -9.67
N ILE A 117 -22.52 10.69 -10.33
CA ILE A 117 -22.81 11.99 -9.73
C ILE A 117 -24.33 12.25 -9.76
N PHE A 118 -24.89 12.85 -8.71
CA PHE A 118 -26.29 13.29 -8.66
C PHE A 118 -26.40 14.74 -8.18
N HIS A 119 -27.21 15.57 -8.84
CA HIS A 119 -27.47 16.94 -8.37
C HIS A 119 -28.84 17.44 -8.86
N GLY A 120 -29.55 18.13 -7.98
CA GLY A 120 -30.75 18.89 -8.35
C GLY A 120 -30.39 20.21 -9.05
N ASP A 121 -31.03 20.52 -10.17
CA ASP A 121 -30.74 21.77 -10.90
C ASP A 121 -31.28 23.04 -10.23
N ALA A 122 -32.15 22.88 -9.22
CA ALA A 122 -32.74 23.94 -8.43
C ALA A 122 -32.16 24.02 -6.99
N ASP A 123 -30.98 23.43 -6.74
CA ASP A 123 -30.31 23.45 -5.44
C ASP A 123 -29.85 24.87 -5.04
N PRO A 124 -30.44 25.46 -3.97
CA PRO A 124 -30.07 26.81 -3.53
C PRO A 124 -28.88 26.81 -2.55
N THR A 125 -28.43 25.65 -2.09
CA THR A 125 -27.43 25.49 -1.01
C THR A 125 -26.06 25.19 -1.58
N VAL A 126 -25.98 24.18 -2.45
CA VAL A 126 -24.78 23.86 -3.23
C VAL A 126 -25.14 24.11 -4.67
N ASP A 127 -24.44 25.02 -5.32
CA ASP A 127 -24.74 25.32 -6.70
C ASP A 127 -24.52 24.11 -7.61
N TYR A 128 -25.46 23.90 -8.54
CA TYR A 128 -25.41 22.84 -9.54
C TYR A 128 -24.06 22.74 -10.27
N ILE A 129 -23.36 23.89 -10.45
CA ILE A 129 -22.02 23.92 -11.05
C ILE A 129 -20.99 23.10 -10.28
N GLY A 130 -21.17 22.90 -8.97
CA GLY A 130 -20.30 22.09 -8.12
C GLY A 130 -20.16 20.64 -8.59
N SER A 131 -21.19 20.12 -9.26
CA SER A 131 -21.21 18.77 -9.83
C SER A 131 -21.15 18.74 -11.36
N SER A 132 -21.77 19.71 -12.05
CA SER A 132 -21.74 19.73 -13.52
C SER A 132 -20.35 20.09 -14.07
N HIS A 133 -19.63 21.03 -13.46
CA HIS A 133 -18.27 21.39 -13.88
C HIS A 133 -17.28 20.20 -13.83
N PRO A 134 -17.13 19.46 -12.72
CA PRO A 134 -16.25 18.30 -12.71
C PRO A 134 -16.69 17.19 -13.67
N PHE A 135 -18.01 16.97 -13.84
CA PHE A 135 -18.49 16.03 -14.85
C PHE A 135 -18.05 16.43 -16.26
N GLN A 136 -18.13 17.71 -16.64
CA GLN A 136 -17.66 18.15 -17.96
C GLN A 136 -16.15 17.95 -18.15
N ARG A 137 -15.34 18.10 -17.09
CA ARG A 137 -13.90 17.77 -17.11
C ARG A 137 -13.68 16.28 -17.32
N LEU A 138 -14.42 15.43 -16.61
CA LEU A 138 -14.37 13.97 -16.75
C LEU A 138 -14.83 13.50 -18.13
N LYS A 139 -15.86 14.14 -18.70
CA LYS A 139 -16.36 13.89 -20.07
C LYS A 139 -15.29 14.17 -21.13
N LYS A 140 -14.54 15.27 -21.00
CA LYS A 140 -13.40 15.56 -21.89
C LYS A 140 -12.29 14.50 -21.81
N LEU A 141 -12.10 13.89 -20.64
CA LEU A 141 -11.13 12.83 -20.41
C LEU A 141 -11.62 11.44 -20.84
N LYS A 142 -12.86 11.31 -21.32
CA LYS A 142 -13.51 10.02 -21.57
C LYS A 142 -13.46 9.10 -20.34
N ALA A 143 -13.68 9.69 -19.16
CA ALA A 143 -13.62 9.01 -17.87
C ALA A 143 -14.74 7.96 -17.69
N ASN A 144 -14.60 7.13 -16.66
CA ASN A 144 -15.62 6.20 -16.18
C ASN A 144 -16.62 6.90 -15.23
N ALA A 145 -17.29 7.95 -15.72
CA ALA A 145 -18.23 8.73 -14.93
C ALA A 145 -19.58 8.92 -15.64
N LYS A 146 -20.67 8.92 -14.87
CA LYS A 146 -21.99 9.39 -15.29
C LYS A 146 -22.54 10.42 -14.33
N PHE A 147 -23.42 11.27 -14.82
CA PHE A 147 -24.03 12.36 -14.04
C PHE A 147 -25.52 12.42 -14.31
N THR A 148 -26.32 12.33 -13.25
CA THR A 148 -27.76 12.50 -13.31
C THR A 148 -28.17 13.88 -12.80
N THR A 149 -28.80 14.63 -13.68
CA THR A 149 -29.50 15.88 -13.36
C THR A 149 -30.90 15.55 -12.89
N LEU A 150 -31.27 16.07 -11.72
CA LEU A 150 -32.61 15.94 -11.16
C LEU A 150 -33.35 17.27 -11.32
N LYS A 151 -34.15 17.39 -12.37
CA LYS A 151 -34.87 18.64 -12.67
C LYS A 151 -35.84 19.04 -11.55
N ASP A 152 -35.88 20.34 -11.25
CA ASP A 152 -36.70 20.99 -10.23
C ASP A 152 -36.46 20.48 -8.80
N VAL A 153 -35.43 19.65 -8.60
CA VAL A 153 -35.01 19.15 -7.29
C VAL A 153 -34.06 20.16 -6.65
N LYS A 154 -34.30 20.45 -5.36
CA LYS A 154 -33.48 21.36 -4.56
C LYS A 154 -32.33 20.60 -3.91
N HIS A 155 -31.91 21.02 -2.71
CA HIS A 155 -30.80 20.41 -1.99
C HIS A 155 -31.03 18.95 -1.57
N ASN A 156 -32.24 18.39 -1.65
CA ASN A 156 -32.54 17.01 -1.22
C ASN A 156 -32.30 15.96 -2.31
N ALA A 157 -31.31 16.16 -3.18
CA ALA A 157 -30.99 15.27 -4.31
C ALA A 157 -30.71 13.82 -3.90
N ASN A 158 -30.22 13.57 -2.67
CA ASN A 158 -29.96 12.23 -2.16
C ASN A 158 -31.22 11.35 -2.05
N GLN A 159 -32.38 11.94 -1.78
CA GLN A 159 -33.65 11.20 -1.66
C GLN A 159 -34.04 10.53 -2.99
N TYR A 160 -33.63 11.14 -4.11
CA TYR A 160 -33.85 10.64 -5.46
C TYR A 160 -32.68 9.79 -5.93
N GLY A 161 -31.45 10.31 -5.80
CA GLY A 161 -30.25 9.63 -6.25
C GLY A 161 -30.07 8.26 -5.58
N PHE A 162 -30.19 8.17 -4.26
CA PHE A 162 -29.97 6.90 -3.54
C PHE A 162 -31.12 5.90 -3.69
N ASN A 163 -32.19 6.28 -4.40
CA ASN A 163 -33.30 5.41 -4.79
C ASN A 163 -33.49 5.41 -6.32
N TYR A 164 -32.45 5.77 -7.09
CA TYR A 164 -32.56 5.93 -8.53
C TYR A 164 -32.73 4.58 -9.20
N THR A 165 -33.74 4.49 -10.06
CA THR A 165 -34.10 3.25 -10.76
C THR A 165 -33.97 3.37 -12.28
N GLY A 166 -33.53 4.53 -12.77
CA GLY A 166 -33.38 4.85 -14.18
C GLY A 166 -33.90 6.24 -14.51
N ASP A 167 -33.61 6.68 -15.74
CA ASP A 167 -34.05 7.97 -16.25
C ASP A 167 -35.57 8.07 -16.34
N ASP A 168 -36.08 9.25 -15.98
CA ASP A 168 -37.49 9.61 -16.07
C ASP A 168 -37.59 10.91 -16.87
N ILE A 169 -37.83 10.76 -18.18
CA ILE A 169 -37.85 11.87 -19.13
C ILE A 169 -38.98 12.86 -18.80
N GLU A 170 -40.10 12.37 -18.28
CA GLU A 170 -41.25 13.23 -17.92
C GLU A 170 -40.92 14.10 -16.71
N LYS A 171 -40.21 13.54 -15.71
CA LYS A 171 -39.73 14.30 -14.55
C LYS A 171 -38.45 15.10 -14.82
N GLY A 172 -37.81 14.89 -15.97
CA GLY A 172 -36.52 15.51 -16.31
C GLY A 172 -35.34 14.95 -15.50
N TYR A 173 -35.40 13.68 -15.11
CA TYR A 173 -34.29 12.98 -14.47
C TYR A 173 -33.50 12.27 -15.55
N ILE A 174 -32.35 12.84 -15.90
CA ILE A 174 -31.61 12.46 -17.10
C ILE A 174 -30.15 12.19 -16.75
N THR A 175 -29.63 11.05 -17.19
CA THR A 175 -28.24 10.64 -16.99
C THR A 175 -27.41 10.90 -18.23
N GLU A 176 -26.36 11.70 -18.07
CA GLU A 176 -25.30 11.86 -19.05
C GLU A 176 -24.12 10.92 -18.76
N TYR A 177 -23.44 10.48 -19.82
CA TYR A 177 -22.28 9.60 -19.75
C TYR A 177 -21.01 10.31 -20.22
N ALA A 178 -19.91 10.13 -19.49
CA ALA A 178 -18.61 10.71 -19.86
C ALA A 178 -17.92 9.97 -21.02
N SER A 179 -18.21 8.66 -21.18
CA SER A 179 -17.65 7.83 -22.25
C SER A 179 -18.43 6.52 -22.42
N ASP A 180 -18.05 5.73 -23.43
CA ASP A 180 -18.58 4.37 -23.65
C ASP A 180 -18.06 3.33 -22.65
N ARG A 181 -17.09 3.70 -21.79
CA ARG A 181 -16.56 2.82 -20.73
C ARG A 181 -17.53 2.65 -19.57
N VAL A 182 -18.49 3.55 -19.44
CA VAL A 182 -19.36 3.67 -18.27
C VAL A 182 -20.40 2.55 -18.28
N ASP A 183 -20.54 1.87 -17.14
CA ASP A 183 -21.63 0.94 -16.90
C ASP A 183 -22.99 1.66 -16.93
N LYS A 184 -23.84 1.24 -17.86
CA LYS A 184 -25.16 1.82 -18.16
C LYS A 184 -26.30 1.22 -17.31
N THR A 185 -25.98 0.48 -16.25
CA THR A 185 -26.98 -0.03 -15.32
C THR A 185 -27.76 1.12 -14.67
N ASP A 186 -29.09 1.05 -14.77
CA ASP A 186 -30.02 2.11 -14.35
C ASP A 186 -30.33 2.11 -12.85
N HIS A 187 -30.42 0.94 -12.23
CA HIS A 187 -30.67 0.85 -10.80
C HIS A 187 -29.38 1.17 -10.03
N ILE A 188 -29.42 2.15 -9.12
CA ILE A 188 -28.21 2.67 -8.47
C ILE A 188 -27.45 1.61 -7.67
N TRP A 189 -28.16 0.75 -6.94
CA TRP A 189 -27.52 -0.28 -6.12
C TRP A 189 -26.98 -1.43 -6.97
N ASP A 190 -27.67 -1.76 -8.07
CA ASP A 190 -27.18 -2.77 -9.01
C ASP A 190 -25.93 -2.26 -9.71
N TRP A 191 -25.95 -1.01 -10.16
CA TRP A 191 -24.76 -0.36 -10.72
C TRP A 191 -23.60 -0.38 -9.72
N LEU A 192 -23.84 0.05 -8.47
CA LEU A 192 -22.81 0.17 -7.45
C LEU A 192 -22.17 -1.18 -7.16
N PHE A 193 -22.98 -2.21 -6.86
CA PHE A 193 -22.48 -3.53 -6.47
C PHE A 193 -21.93 -4.38 -7.62
N ARG A 194 -22.17 -3.97 -8.88
CA ARG A 194 -21.48 -4.53 -10.05
C ARG A 194 -20.04 -4.03 -10.18
N GLN A 195 -19.69 -2.91 -9.56
CA GLN A 195 -18.33 -2.38 -9.65
C GLN A 195 -17.39 -3.17 -8.75
N THR A 196 -16.16 -3.35 -9.23
CA THR A 196 -15.04 -3.90 -8.47
C THR A 196 -13.84 -2.99 -8.70
N ARG A 197 -12.97 -2.85 -7.69
CA ARG A 197 -11.75 -2.06 -7.79
C ARG A 197 -10.94 -2.42 -9.05
N SER A 198 -10.60 -1.40 -9.86
CA SER A 198 -9.84 -1.60 -11.09
C SER A 198 -8.36 -1.85 -10.79
N ARG A 199 -7.91 -3.10 -11.02
CA ARG A 199 -6.50 -3.48 -10.85
C ARG A 199 -5.56 -2.79 -11.85
N GLN A 200 -6.06 -2.41 -13.03
CA GLN A 200 -5.25 -1.76 -14.08
C GLN A 200 -4.60 -0.43 -13.65
N VAL A 201 -5.27 0.38 -12.82
CA VAL A 201 -4.72 1.67 -12.36
C VAL A 201 -3.60 1.45 -11.34
N GLU A 202 -3.81 0.50 -10.42
CA GLU A 202 -2.80 0.09 -9.46
C GLU A 202 -1.58 -0.54 -10.16
N ASP A 203 -1.83 -1.43 -11.13
CA ASP A 203 -0.77 -2.07 -11.92
C ASP A 203 0.00 -1.05 -12.78
N SER A 204 -0.67 -0.05 -13.36
CA SER A 204 0.00 1.01 -14.13
C SER A 204 0.91 1.88 -13.25
N ALA A 205 0.44 2.31 -12.08
CA ALA A 205 1.24 3.12 -11.17
C ALA A 205 2.41 2.31 -10.59
N LEU A 206 2.17 1.04 -10.27
CA LEU A 206 3.19 0.12 -9.79
C LEU A 206 4.27 -0.13 -10.85
N ASN A 207 3.87 -0.30 -12.12
CA ASN A 207 4.81 -0.46 -13.24
C ASN A 207 5.63 0.80 -13.53
N GLU A 208 5.04 2.00 -13.39
CA GLU A 208 5.78 3.26 -13.54
C GLU A 208 6.83 3.43 -12.44
N THR A 209 6.48 3.12 -11.18
CA THR A 209 7.42 3.13 -10.07
C THR A 209 8.51 2.06 -10.24
N LEU A 210 8.16 0.85 -10.66
CA LEU A 210 9.12 -0.20 -10.98
C LEU A 210 10.12 0.28 -12.03
N LYS A 211 9.63 0.87 -13.12
CA LYS A 211 10.49 1.44 -14.17
C LYS A 211 11.41 2.51 -13.59
N GLY A 212 10.89 3.44 -12.79
CA GLY A 212 11.69 4.48 -12.15
C GLY A 212 12.77 3.94 -11.20
N ILE A 213 12.54 2.76 -10.60
CA ILE A 213 13.54 2.06 -9.77
C ILE A 213 14.63 1.41 -10.65
N ASN A 214 14.26 0.70 -11.71
CA ASN A 214 15.24 0.09 -12.61
C ASN A 214 16.03 1.12 -13.43
N ASP A 215 15.46 2.29 -13.71
CA ASP A 215 16.18 3.39 -14.36
C ASP A 215 17.30 3.98 -13.45
N ARG A 216 17.18 3.85 -12.12
CA ARG A 216 18.13 4.44 -11.15
C ARG A 216 19.06 3.42 -10.49
N PHE A 217 18.63 2.17 -10.35
CA PHE A 217 19.48 1.08 -9.87
C PHE A 217 20.48 0.69 -10.95
N LYS A 218 21.66 0.27 -10.53
CA LYS A 218 22.79 -0.07 -11.40
C LYS A 218 23.23 -1.51 -11.25
N ASN A 219 23.05 -2.07 -10.06
CA ASN A 219 23.61 -3.36 -9.70
C ASN A 219 22.56 -4.47 -9.72
N VAL A 220 21.29 -4.11 -9.50
CA VAL A 220 20.18 -5.07 -9.53
C VAL A 220 19.01 -4.61 -10.41
N ASP A 221 18.42 -5.57 -11.11
CA ASP A 221 17.13 -5.44 -11.79
C ASP A 221 16.01 -5.88 -10.83
N VAL A 222 15.01 -5.02 -10.67
CA VAL A 222 13.82 -5.32 -9.86
C VAL A 222 12.69 -5.81 -10.76
N GLN A 223 12.01 -6.86 -10.32
CA GLN A 223 10.79 -7.36 -10.92
C GLN A 223 9.70 -7.58 -9.86
N LEU A 224 8.45 -7.60 -10.33
CA LEU A 224 7.28 -7.96 -9.54
C LEU A 224 7.03 -9.45 -9.72
N VAL A 225 6.89 -10.17 -8.62
CA VAL A 225 6.51 -11.59 -8.62
C VAL A 225 5.05 -11.67 -8.19
N GLU A 226 4.17 -11.94 -9.15
CA GLU A 226 2.75 -12.15 -8.87
C GLU A 226 2.48 -13.63 -8.58
N TRP A 227 1.81 -13.90 -7.45
CA TRP A 227 1.44 -15.26 -7.07
C TRP A 227 0.31 -15.78 -7.97
N PRO A 228 0.39 -17.03 -8.46
CA PRO A 228 -0.75 -17.64 -9.14
C PRO A 228 -1.98 -17.64 -8.23
N ALA A 229 -3.17 -17.40 -8.80
CA ALA A 229 -4.41 -17.33 -8.02
C ALA A 229 -4.63 -18.58 -7.14
N ALA A 230 -4.34 -19.77 -7.66
CA ALA A 230 -4.44 -21.03 -6.90
C ALA A 230 -3.43 -21.13 -5.74
N LEU A 231 -2.25 -20.49 -5.87
CA LEU A 231 -1.30 -20.38 -4.77
C LEU A 231 -1.82 -19.40 -3.73
N GLN A 232 -2.30 -18.22 -4.18
CA GLN A 232 -2.77 -17.13 -3.34
C GLN A 232 -3.84 -17.55 -2.31
N GLU A 233 -4.72 -18.49 -2.67
CA GLU A 233 -5.73 -19.06 -1.76
C GLU A 233 -5.12 -19.72 -0.51
N ASN A 234 -3.86 -20.12 -0.57
CA ASN A 234 -3.13 -20.82 0.50
C ASN A 234 -2.03 -19.96 1.13
N LEU A 235 -1.87 -18.70 0.73
CA LEU A 235 -0.84 -17.80 1.24
C LEU A 235 -1.32 -16.89 2.39
N GLY A 236 -2.54 -17.14 2.89
CA GLY A 236 -3.15 -16.35 3.96
C GLY A 236 -3.17 -14.86 3.60
N GLU A 237 -2.52 -14.06 4.43
CA GLU A 237 -2.50 -12.59 4.34
C GLU A 237 -1.32 -12.02 3.53
N LEU A 238 -0.52 -12.88 2.88
CA LEU A 238 0.46 -12.39 1.91
C LEU A 238 -0.27 -11.69 0.75
N LYS A 239 0.19 -10.49 0.40
CA LYS A 239 -0.33 -9.76 -0.75
C LYS A 239 0.07 -10.48 -2.05
N ARG A 240 -0.71 -10.27 -3.11
CA ARG A 240 -0.53 -10.95 -4.40
C ARG A 240 0.82 -10.75 -5.08
N ILE A 241 1.53 -9.67 -4.75
CA ILE A 241 2.81 -9.31 -5.35
C ILE A 241 3.89 -9.29 -4.28
N ALA A 242 4.99 -9.98 -4.55
CA ALA A 242 6.28 -9.80 -3.92
C ALA A 242 7.23 -9.01 -4.84
N PHE A 243 8.29 -8.46 -4.25
CA PHE A 243 9.36 -7.83 -5.01
C PHE A 243 10.55 -8.76 -5.06
N MET A 244 11.19 -8.83 -6.22
CA MET A 244 12.42 -9.60 -6.40
C MET A 244 13.47 -8.71 -7.05
N ALA A 245 14.68 -8.71 -6.51
CA ALA A 245 15.85 -8.11 -7.14
C ALA A 245 16.82 -9.21 -7.57
N THR A 246 17.32 -9.11 -8.79
CA THR A 246 18.34 -10.00 -9.36
C THR A 246 19.54 -9.19 -9.81
N PRO A 247 20.77 -9.69 -9.69
CA PRO A 247 21.95 -8.94 -10.13
C PRO A 247 21.90 -8.74 -11.65
N VAL A 248 22.25 -7.53 -12.10
CA VAL A 248 22.33 -7.19 -13.54
C VAL A 248 23.43 -8.03 -14.20
N GLU A 249 24.59 -8.13 -13.53
CA GLU A 249 25.68 -9.02 -13.92
C GLU A 249 25.68 -10.26 -13.03
N LYS A 250 25.16 -11.36 -13.58
CA LYS A 250 25.06 -12.64 -12.89
C LYS A 250 26.29 -13.51 -13.16
N SER A 251 26.89 -14.07 -12.12
CA SER A 251 27.97 -15.06 -12.29
C SER A 251 27.43 -16.43 -12.72
N GLU A 252 28.32 -17.29 -13.24
CA GLU A 252 27.93 -18.65 -13.61
C GLU A 252 27.52 -19.48 -12.39
N GLY A 253 26.37 -20.15 -12.49
CA GLY A 253 25.89 -21.09 -11.48
C GLY A 253 24.66 -20.60 -10.74
N LYS A 254 24.38 -21.28 -9.62
CA LYS A 254 23.22 -20.99 -8.77
C LYS A 254 23.54 -19.85 -7.79
N LEU A 255 22.58 -18.94 -7.61
CA LEU A 255 22.72 -17.78 -6.75
C LEU A 255 22.11 -18.01 -5.37
N PRO A 256 22.71 -17.47 -4.30
CA PRO A 256 22.07 -17.40 -3.01
C PRO A 256 20.75 -16.62 -3.06
N LEU A 257 19.84 -16.94 -2.14
CA LEU A 257 18.59 -16.21 -1.94
C LEU A 257 18.59 -15.54 -0.57
N LEU A 258 18.41 -14.22 -0.54
CA LEU A 258 18.13 -13.45 0.68
C LEU A 258 16.65 -13.06 0.72
N ILE A 259 15.93 -13.51 1.75
CA ILE A 259 14.53 -13.15 1.96
C ILE A 259 14.44 -12.04 3.00
N THR A 260 13.82 -10.91 2.66
CA THR A 260 13.62 -9.78 3.58
C THR A 260 12.17 -9.65 4.01
N LEU A 261 11.92 -9.58 5.31
CA LEU A 261 10.59 -9.43 5.88
C LEU A 261 10.39 -7.99 6.41
N HIS A 262 9.36 -7.30 5.92
CA HIS A 262 9.11 -5.91 6.29
C HIS A 262 8.53 -5.74 7.71
N GLY A 263 8.68 -4.54 8.29
CA GLY A 263 8.06 -4.19 9.57
C GLY A 263 6.57 -3.87 9.45
N GLY A 264 5.88 -3.70 10.59
CA GLY A 264 4.42 -3.50 10.64
C GLY A 264 3.91 -2.25 9.92
N GLY A 265 4.77 -1.25 9.71
CA GLY A 265 4.42 -0.05 8.95
C GLY A 265 4.17 -0.28 7.47
N GLY A 266 4.56 -1.43 6.89
CA GLY A 266 4.27 -1.78 5.50
C GLY A 266 2.89 -2.37 5.26
N ARG A 267 2.23 -2.89 6.31
CA ARG A 267 0.97 -3.65 6.18
C ARG A 267 -0.13 -2.90 5.45
N ASN A 268 -0.29 -1.62 5.77
CA ASN A 268 -1.38 -0.78 5.25
C ASN A 268 -0.96 0.05 4.04
N MET A 269 0.29 -0.07 3.59
CA MET A 269 0.77 0.62 2.39
C MET A 269 0.24 -0.07 1.14
N SER A 270 -0.08 0.71 0.11
CA SER A 270 -0.30 0.17 -1.23
C SER A 270 0.95 -0.55 -1.73
N LEU A 271 0.81 -1.46 -2.71
CA LEU A 271 1.98 -2.11 -3.31
C LEU A 271 2.98 -1.08 -3.84
N ASN A 272 2.47 0.03 -4.41
CA ASN A 272 3.33 1.08 -4.93
C ASN A 272 4.14 1.79 -3.84
N GLN A 273 3.50 2.12 -2.72
CA GLN A 273 4.18 2.72 -1.57
C GLN A 273 5.21 1.77 -0.95
N GLN A 274 4.89 0.46 -0.88
CA GLN A 274 5.83 -0.54 -0.38
C GLN A 274 7.02 -0.71 -1.31
N LEU A 275 6.81 -0.75 -2.63
CA LEU A 275 7.86 -0.86 -3.63
C LEU A 275 8.84 0.32 -3.53
N GLU A 276 8.31 1.55 -3.55
CA GLU A 276 9.10 2.77 -3.44
C GLU A 276 9.87 2.85 -2.11
N ARG A 277 9.22 2.46 -1.01
CA ARG A 277 9.86 2.41 0.31
C ARG A 277 10.94 1.34 0.36
N SER A 278 10.70 0.20 -0.26
CA SER A 278 11.64 -0.92 -0.23
C SER A 278 12.94 -0.55 -0.93
N ALA A 279 12.81 0.08 -2.09
CA ALA A 279 13.92 0.50 -2.90
C ALA A 279 14.68 1.72 -2.36
N LYS A 280 14.21 2.33 -1.25
CA LYS A 280 14.91 3.43 -0.55
C LYS A 280 15.55 3.00 0.76
N VAL A 281 14.85 2.19 1.56
CA VAL A 281 15.24 1.92 2.95
C VAL A 281 14.99 0.47 3.40
N LYS A 282 14.71 -0.47 2.47
CA LYS A 282 14.51 -1.91 2.77
C LYS A 282 15.31 -2.81 1.85
N GLY A 283 14.83 -4.04 1.61
CA GLY A 283 15.54 -5.10 0.94
C GLY A 283 15.99 -4.71 -0.46
N LEU A 284 15.15 -4.09 -1.28
CA LEU A 284 15.57 -3.68 -2.62
C LEU A 284 16.72 -2.65 -2.58
N GLY A 285 16.66 -1.68 -1.66
CA GLY A 285 17.76 -0.74 -1.44
C GLY A 285 19.03 -1.41 -0.91
N LEU A 286 18.88 -2.41 -0.04
CA LEU A 286 19.99 -3.23 0.46
C LEU A 286 20.64 -4.06 -0.65
N ALA A 287 19.86 -4.67 -1.53
CA ALA A 287 20.38 -5.46 -2.66
C ALA A 287 21.22 -4.59 -3.60
N GLU A 288 20.71 -3.40 -3.94
CA GLU A 288 21.45 -2.42 -4.75
C GLU A 288 22.74 -1.96 -4.06
N LEU A 289 22.68 -1.69 -2.75
CA LEU A 289 23.82 -1.21 -1.96
C LEU A 289 24.89 -2.30 -1.73
N ALA A 290 24.47 -3.56 -1.61
CA ALA A 290 25.37 -4.66 -1.28
C ALA A 290 26.24 -5.08 -2.47
N GLU A 291 25.76 -4.90 -3.70
CA GLU A 291 26.49 -5.24 -4.94
C GLU A 291 26.97 -6.70 -4.94
N LYS A 292 26.12 -7.61 -4.46
CA LYS A 292 26.42 -9.04 -4.36
C LYS A 292 25.65 -9.82 -5.40
N ASP A 293 26.28 -10.89 -5.86
CA ASP A 293 25.67 -11.87 -6.75
C ASP A 293 24.71 -12.78 -5.98
N MET A 294 23.55 -12.21 -5.64
CA MET A 294 22.48 -12.87 -4.88
C MET A 294 21.11 -12.39 -5.37
N ILE A 295 20.11 -13.25 -5.23
CA ILE A 295 18.72 -12.89 -5.45
C ILE A 295 18.16 -12.38 -4.12
N LEU A 296 17.44 -11.27 -4.14
CA LEU A 296 16.65 -10.82 -2.99
C LEU A 296 15.16 -10.99 -3.27
N LEU A 297 14.43 -11.57 -2.32
CA LEU A 297 12.97 -11.70 -2.33
C LEU A 297 12.35 -10.98 -1.14
N GLU A 298 11.39 -10.10 -1.40
CA GLU A 298 10.65 -9.37 -0.36
C GLU A 298 9.14 -9.63 -0.52
N PRO A 299 8.56 -10.58 0.24
CA PRO A 299 7.12 -10.74 0.29
C PRO A 299 6.44 -9.58 1.00
N ASN A 300 5.26 -9.21 0.51
CA ASN A 300 4.40 -8.21 1.14
C ASN A 300 3.25 -8.93 1.89
N THR A 301 2.84 -8.40 3.03
CA THR A 301 1.73 -8.97 3.83
C THR A 301 0.86 -7.88 4.44
N ALA A 302 -0.44 -8.16 4.61
CA ALA A 302 -1.37 -7.33 5.36
C ALA A 302 -1.35 -7.61 6.87
N ALA A 303 -0.80 -8.76 7.29
CA ALA A 303 -0.83 -9.24 8.68
C ALA A 303 0.58 -9.65 9.17
N PRO A 304 0.76 -10.06 10.44
CA PRO A 304 1.99 -10.69 10.87
C PRO A 304 2.38 -11.86 9.97
N PHE A 305 3.69 -12.05 9.76
CA PHE A 305 4.19 -13.13 8.92
C PHE A 305 3.88 -14.50 9.54
N ASP A 306 3.23 -15.35 8.75
CA ASP A 306 2.88 -16.72 9.09
C ASP A 306 3.88 -17.71 8.44
N PRO A 307 4.59 -18.53 9.23
CA PRO A 307 5.58 -19.47 8.69
C PRO A 307 5.02 -20.47 7.67
N ALA A 308 3.80 -20.97 7.86
CA ALA A 308 3.20 -21.92 6.92
C ALA A 308 3.00 -21.29 5.54
N SER A 309 2.46 -20.06 5.51
CA SER A 309 2.32 -19.26 4.28
C SER A 309 3.68 -18.96 3.64
N LEU A 310 4.69 -18.63 4.45
CA LEU A 310 6.05 -18.38 3.96
C LEU A 310 6.74 -19.63 3.41
N ASN A 311 6.49 -20.80 3.98
CA ASN A 311 6.98 -22.08 3.45
C ASN A 311 6.35 -22.41 2.09
N ILE A 312 5.03 -22.23 1.94
CA ILE A 312 4.33 -22.43 0.65
C ILE A 312 4.88 -21.49 -0.42
N MET A 313 5.07 -20.21 -0.07
CA MET A 313 5.69 -19.22 -0.96
C MET A 313 7.12 -19.63 -1.35
N LEU A 314 7.95 -20.03 -0.38
CA LEU A 314 9.33 -20.42 -0.65
C LEU A 314 9.40 -21.66 -1.55
N ASP A 315 8.56 -22.67 -1.33
CA ASP A 315 8.49 -23.85 -2.19
C ASP A 315 8.15 -23.48 -3.64
N TYR A 316 7.18 -22.58 -3.83
CA TYR A 316 6.85 -22.06 -5.15
C TYR A 316 8.02 -21.32 -5.81
N VAL A 317 8.70 -20.45 -5.05
CA VAL A 317 9.86 -19.69 -5.55
C VAL A 317 10.99 -20.63 -5.96
N LEU A 318 11.33 -21.62 -5.13
CA LEU A 318 12.42 -22.56 -5.45
C LEU A 318 12.08 -23.45 -6.66
N ALA A 319 10.80 -23.79 -6.85
CA ALA A 319 10.35 -24.52 -8.04
C ALA A 319 10.37 -23.65 -9.32
N THR A 320 10.07 -22.36 -9.18
CA THR A 320 9.95 -21.42 -10.31
C THR A 320 11.30 -20.87 -10.76
N TYR A 321 12.22 -20.68 -9.83
CA TYR A 321 13.53 -20.08 -10.06
C TYR A 321 14.65 -21.11 -9.76
N PRO A 322 14.92 -22.07 -10.67
CA PRO A 322 15.84 -23.19 -10.44
C PRO A 322 17.31 -22.75 -10.26
N ASP A 323 17.60 -21.51 -10.64
CA ASP A 323 18.90 -20.85 -10.47
C ASP A 323 19.18 -20.46 -9.02
N ILE A 324 18.22 -20.63 -8.10
CA ILE A 324 18.47 -20.42 -6.67
C ILE A 324 19.24 -21.62 -6.10
N ASP A 325 20.30 -21.30 -5.37
CA ASP A 325 21.08 -22.25 -4.59
C ASP A 325 20.32 -22.59 -3.31
N THR A 326 19.72 -23.77 -3.29
CA THR A 326 18.93 -24.26 -2.16
C THR A 326 19.75 -24.50 -0.90
N ASN A 327 21.10 -24.51 -0.98
CA ASN A 327 21.98 -24.59 0.19
C ASN A 327 22.32 -23.23 0.77
N ARG A 328 22.02 -22.12 0.08
CA ARG A 328 22.33 -20.75 0.47
C ARG A 328 21.08 -19.88 0.44
N ILE A 329 20.14 -20.22 1.32
CA ILE A 329 18.91 -19.45 1.57
C ILE A 329 19.05 -18.74 2.91
N TYR A 330 18.79 -17.44 2.94
CA TYR A 330 18.93 -16.60 4.11
C TYR A 330 17.62 -15.85 4.37
N VAL A 331 17.39 -15.48 5.62
CA VAL A 331 16.22 -14.67 6.00
C VAL A 331 16.60 -13.58 6.98
N MET A 332 16.08 -12.38 6.77
CA MET A 332 16.22 -11.29 7.72
C MET A 332 14.96 -10.42 7.80
N GLY A 333 14.83 -9.71 8.91
CA GLY A 333 13.76 -8.73 9.05
C GLY A 333 13.92 -7.91 10.33
N HIS A 334 13.11 -6.86 10.46
CA HIS A 334 13.11 -5.99 11.63
C HIS A 334 11.69 -5.73 12.13
N SER A 335 11.50 -5.62 13.45
CA SER A 335 10.18 -5.42 14.07
C SER A 335 9.25 -6.59 13.78
N MET A 336 8.09 -6.36 13.18
CA MET A 336 7.21 -7.45 12.71
C MET A 336 7.95 -8.47 11.83
N GLY A 337 8.83 -8.01 10.92
CA GLY A 337 9.63 -8.90 10.09
C GLY A 337 10.75 -9.61 10.86
N GLY A 338 11.25 -8.99 11.94
CA GLY A 338 12.21 -9.63 12.85
C GLY A 338 11.56 -10.75 13.66
N ARG A 339 10.34 -10.52 14.14
CA ARG A 339 9.48 -11.55 14.73
C ARG A 339 9.18 -12.65 13.71
N GLY A 340 8.77 -12.30 12.49
CA GLY A 340 8.53 -13.26 11.40
C GLY A 340 9.77 -14.11 11.12
N THR A 341 10.94 -13.50 11.06
CA THR A 341 12.23 -14.21 10.90
C THR A 341 12.45 -15.19 12.03
N TRP A 342 12.28 -14.75 13.29
CA TRP A 342 12.46 -15.60 14.46
C TRP A 342 11.47 -16.78 14.49
N THR A 343 10.19 -16.52 14.24
CA THR A 343 9.17 -17.57 14.23
C THR A 343 9.41 -18.56 13.09
N TRP A 344 9.76 -18.09 11.90
CA TRP A 344 9.97 -18.96 10.75
C TRP A 344 11.18 -19.88 10.92
N ILE A 345 12.30 -19.40 11.45
CA ILE A 345 13.45 -20.28 11.73
C ILE A 345 13.19 -21.27 12.85
N ASN A 346 12.32 -20.96 13.83
CA ASN A 346 11.94 -21.93 14.85
C ASN A 346 11.06 -23.07 14.28
N GLU A 347 10.31 -22.80 13.21
CA GLU A 347 9.48 -23.81 12.56
C GLU A 347 10.24 -24.59 11.47
N SER A 348 11.21 -23.95 10.80
CA SER A 348 11.81 -24.48 9.56
C SER A 348 13.29 -24.13 9.45
N ALA A 349 14.06 -24.34 10.51
CA ALA A 349 15.49 -24.01 10.59
C ALA A 349 16.33 -24.62 9.45
N ASP A 350 16.01 -25.85 9.05
CA ASP A 350 16.67 -26.62 7.99
C ASP A 350 16.54 -26.01 6.59
N ARG A 351 15.65 -25.02 6.43
CA ARG A 351 15.48 -24.28 5.18
C ARG A 351 16.57 -23.23 4.98
N PHE A 352 17.22 -22.77 6.05
CA PHE A 352 18.10 -21.60 6.02
C PHE A 352 19.57 -21.93 6.31
N ALA A 353 20.47 -21.21 5.66
CA ALA A 353 21.91 -21.25 5.90
C ALA A 353 22.37 -20.20 6.93
N ALA A 354 21.62 -19.09 7.07
CA ALA A 354 21.82 -18.09 8.13
C ALA A 354 20.54 -17.24 8.29
N ALA A 355 20.38 -16.61 9.45
CA ALA A 355 19.24 -15.75 9.73
C ALA A 355 19.59 -14.50 10.55
N SER A 356 18.81 -13.43 10.35
CA SER A 356 18.95 -12.18 11.10
C SER A 356 17.59 -11.64 11.58
N PRO A 357 17.11 -12.09 12.75
CA PRO A 357 15.91 -11.58 13.40
C PRO A 357 16.23 -10.32 14.24
N ASN A 358 15.73 -9.16 13.82
CA ASN A 358 16.15 -7.86 14.38
C ASN A 358 15.01 -7.05 15.01
N GLY A 359 15.36 -6.19 15.97
CA GLY A 359 14.50 -5.13 16.50
C GLY A 359 13.08 -5.56 16.86
N PHE A 360 12.92 -6.69 17.56
CA PHE A 360 11.62 -7.20 18.00
C PHE A 360 11.69 -7.63 19.46
N SER A 361 10.55 -7.57 20.15
CA SER A 361 10.43 -8.19 21.47
C SER A 361 10.17 -9.68 21.28
N ALA A 362 11.19 -10.49 21.55
CA ALA A 362 11.13 -11.94 21.47
C ALA A 362 10.28 -12.51 22.61
N SER A 363 9.37 -13.44 22.30
CA SER A 363 8.90 -14.37 23.33
C SER A 363 10.04 -15.33 23.64
N TYR A 364 10.24 -15.69 24.91
CA TYR A 364 11.22 -16.71 25.31
C TYR A 364 10.83 -18.15 24.88
N SER A 365 9.86 -18.28 23.98
CA SER A 365 9.41 -19.55 23.39
C SER A 365 10.17 -19.87 22.09
N GLY A 366 10.23 -21.14 21.73
CA GLY A 366 10.95 -21.66 20.56
C GLY A 366 11.86 -22.83 20.93
N ASP A 367 12.55 -23.44 19.95
CA ASP A 367 13.49 -24.55 20.16
C ASP A 367 14.94 -24.06 19.97
N ALA A 368 15.62 -23.72 21.07
CA ALA A 368 17.01 -23.26 21.00
C ALA A 368 17.98 -24.38 20.60
N GLU A 369 17.66 -25.65 20.90
CA GLU A 369 18.47 -26.80 20.51
C GLU A 369 18.36 -27.04 19.00
N GLY A 370 17.15 -26.92 18.44
CA GLY A 370 16.89 -26.95 17.00
C GLY A 370 17.63 -25.84 16.24
N LEU A 371 17.93 -24.72 16.89
CA LEU A 371 18.70 -23.59 16.34
C LEU A 371 20.20 -23.66 16.64
N ALA A 372 20.70 -24.70 17.31
CA ALA A 372 22.08 -24.74 17.79
C ALA A 372 23.15 -24.70 16.68
N ARG A 373 22.77 -25.01 15.43
CA ARG A 373 23.68 -25.00 14.26
C ARG A 373 23.42 -23.88 13.27
N LEU A 374 22.29 -23.18 13.37
CA LEU A 374 21.94 -22.11 12.45
C LEU A 374 22.72 -20.84 12.81
N PRO A 375 23.55 -20.27 11.92
CA PRO A 375 24.16 -18.97 12.13
C PRO A 375 23.09 -17.89 12.32
N ILE A 376 23.13 -17.17 13.43
CA ILE A 376 22.15 -16.12 13.76
C ILE A 376 22.85 -14.82 14.13
N TRP A 377 22.45 -13.71 13.51
CA TRP A 377 22.90 -12.38 13.91
C TRP A 377 21.71 -11.50 14.31
N GLY A 378 21.53 -11.30 15.61
CA GLY A 378 20.51 -10.40 16.14
C GLY A 378 21.03 -8.97 16.26
N MET A 379 20.25 -8.00 15.77
CA MET A 379 20.59 -6.57 15.85
C MET A 379 19.43 -5.74 16.42
N VAL A 380 19.75 -4.69 17.18
CA VAL A 380 18.76 -3.79 17.80
C VAL A 380 19.33 -2.38 18.01
N GLY A 381 18.48 -1.37 18.15
CA GLY A 381 18.90 -0.02 18.52
C GLY A 381 19.08 0.13 20.03
N GLY A 382 20.17 0.76 20.48
CA GLY A 382 20.45 1.01 21.90
C GLY A 382 19.50 2.04 22.54
N ALA A 383 18.76 2.81 21.73
CA ALA A 383 17.69 3.70 22.17
C ALA A 383 16.29 3.22 21.73
N ASP A 384 16.15 1.93 21.36
CA ASP A 384 14.85 1.29 21.16
C ASP A 384 14.17 1.02 22.52
N LYS A 385 12.92 0.54 22.48
CA LYS A 385 12.18 0.20 23.69
C LYS A 385 12.92 -0.88 24.50
N PRO A 386 12.98 -0.78 25.85
CA PRO A 386 13.71 -1.73 26.69
C PRO A 386 13.33 -3.19 26.44
N GLU A 387 12.06 -3.49 26.20
CA GLU A 387 11.56 -4.84 25.90
C GLU A 387 12.01 -5.39 24.53
N THR A 388 12.39 -4.51 23.60
CA THR A 388 12.93 -4.87 22.29
C THR A 388 14.42 -5.18 22.41
N ILE A 389 15.15 -4.33 23.14
CA ILE A 389 16.58 -4.55 23.45
C ILE A 389 16.76 -5.86 24.21
N ALA A 390 16.01 -6.04 25.31
CA ALA A 390 16.03 -7.27 26.10
C ALA A 390 15.59 -8.50 25.29
N GLY A 391 14.62 -8.34 24.38
CA GLY A 391 14.14 -9.41 23.51
C GLY A 391 15.22 -9.94 22.57
N VAL A 392 15.88 -9.06 21.81
CA VAL A 392 16.94 -9.47 20.86
C VAL A 392 18.16 -10.01 21.59
N LYS A 393 18.56 -9.36 22.70
CA LYS A 393 19.69 -9.81 23.51
C LYS A 393 19.45 -11.20 24.13
N GLY A 394 18.29 -11.39 24.77
CA GLY A 394 17.92 -12.66 25.40
C GLY A 394 17.78 -13.80 24.40
N MET A 395 17.28 -13.52 23.19
CA MET A 395 17.25 -14.48 22.08
C MET A 395 18.66 -14.95 21.70
N VAL A 396 19.62 -14.03 21.51
CA VAL A 396 21.01 -14.39 21.18
C VAL A 396 21.67 -15.18 22.30
N GLU A 397 21.52 -14.73 23.55
CA GLU A 397 22.08 -15.41 24.72
C GLU A 397 21.54 -16.83 24.86
N ARG A 398 20.23 -17.02 24.70
CA ARG A 398 19.59 -18.33 24.76
C ARG A 398 20.12 -19.32 23.72
N VAL A 399 20.28 -18.88 22.47
CA VAL A 399 20.79 -19.77 21.40
C VAL A 399 22.28 -20.06 21.61
N ARG A 400 23.04 -19.10 22.15
CA ARG A 400 24.44 -19.31 22.54
C ARG A 400 24.57 -20.32 23.68
N GLU A 401 23.71 -20.24 24.70
CA GLU A 401 23.65 -21.19 25.83
C GLU A 401 23.28 -22.61 25.38
N ALA A 402 22.47 -22.74 24.34
CA ALA A 402 22.18 -24.03 23.69
C ALA A 402 23.36 -24.60 22.87
N GLY A 403 24.52 -23.93 22.87
CA GLY A 403 25.76 -24.41 22.28
C GLY A 403 26.10 -23.81 20.92
N ASN A 404 25.29 -22.91 20.37
CA ASN A 404 25.55 -22.31 19.07
C ASN A 404 26.76 -21.37 19.12
N GLN A 405 27.80 -21.72 18.36
CA GLN A 405 29.05 -20.94 18.26
C GLN A 405 29.02 -19.86 17.18
N ARG A 406 27.96 -19.81 16.37
CA ARG A 406 27.80 -18.93 15.20
C ARG A 406 26.75 -17.83 15.45
N VAL A 407 26.65 -17.34 16.69
CA VAL A 407 25.68 -16.29 17.07
C VAL A 407 26.34 -14.95 17.38
N LYS A 408 25.87 -13.89 16.71
CA LYS A 408 26.29 -12.50 16.90
C LYS A 408 25.17 -11.63 17.47
N TYR A 409 25.55 -10.62 18.25
CA TYR A 409 24.66 -9.57 18.74
C TYR A 409 25.28 -8.21 18.42
N THR A 410 24.49 -7.32 17.82
CA THR A 410 24.88 -5.92 17.60
C THR A 410 23.83 -4.99 18.18
N GLU A 411 24.28 -4.02 18.95
CA GLU A 411 23.46 -2.92 19.43
C GLU A 411 23.96 -1.64 18.77
N PHE A 412 23.10 -0.94 18.03
CA PHE A 412 23.44 0.33 17.39
C PHE A 412 23.31 1.47 18.41
N PRO A 413 24.41 2.11 18.86
CA PRO A 413 24.34 3.15 19.88
C PRO A 413 23.42 4.30 19.43
N ASP A 414 22.63 4.83 20.36
CA ASP A 414 21.71 5.98 20.18
C ASP A 414 20.60 5.79 19.12
N ALA A 415 20.56 4.66 18.42
CA ALA A 415 19.55 4.39 17.40
C ALA A 415 18.21 4.02 18.06
N ASN A 416 17.17 4.79 17.75
CA ASN A 416 15.79 4.41 18.06
C ASN A 416 15.29 3.30 17.10
N HIS A 417 14.05 2.84 17.28
CA HIS A 417 13.47 1.75 16.47
C HIS A 417 13.55 1.97 14.94
N ALA A 418 13.32 3.20 14.48
CA ALA A 418 13.34 3.53 13.05
C ALA A 418 14.78 3.68 12.52
N ALA A 419 15.68 4.24 13.33
CA ALA A 419 17.10 4.37 12.98
C ALA A 419 17.79 2.99 12.94
N ALA A 420 17.52 2.13 13.92
CA ALA A 420 18.01 0.75 13.93
C ALA A 420 17.47 -0.03 12.73
N ASN A 421 16.20 0.20 12.37
CA ASN A 421 15.63 -0.38 11.19
C ASN A 421 16.39 0.01 9.91
N ALA A 422 16.71 1.30 9.74
CA ALA A 422 17.50 1.75 8.60
C ALA A 422 18.91 1.15 8.61
N ALA A 423 19.57 1.10 9.78
CA ALA A 423 20.92 0.55 9.95
C ALA A 423 21.00 -0.93 9.56
N VAL A 424 20.01 -1.75 9.95
CA VAL A 424 19.93 -3.17 9.54
C VAL A 424 19.78 -3.30 8.03
N PHE A 425 18.87 -2.53 7.42
CA PHE A 425 18.62 -2.56 5.97
C PHE A 425 19.66 -1.79 5.13
N SER A 426 20.74 -1.30 5.74
CA SER A 426 21.91 -0.76 5.06
C SER A 426 23.20 -1.52 5.41
N SER A 427 23.10 -2.66 6.11
CA SER A 427 24.26 -3.42 6.57
C SER A 427 24.77 -4.38 5.50
N VAL A 428 25.71 -3.91 4.67
CA VAL A 428 26.44 -4.77 3.73
C VAL A 428 27.26 -5.83 4.47
N GLU A 429 27.77 -5.51 5.67
CA GLU A 429 28.49 -6.46 6.52
C GLU A 429 27.61 -7.65 6.94
N LEU A 430 26.33 -7.41 7.25
CA LEU A 430 25.39 -8.49 7.56
C LEU A 430 25.20 -9.40 6.35
N VAL A 431 25.04 -8.81 5.16
CA VAL A 431 24.92 -9.57 3.91
C VAL A 431 26.18 -10.41 3.68
N ASP A 432 27.35 -9.80 3.75
CA ASP A 432 28.65 -10.50 3.59
C ASP A 432 28.81 -11.65 4.57
N TRP A 433 28.41 -11.43 5.83
CA TRP A 433 28.45 -12.48 6.83
C TRP A 433 27.49 -13.63 6.53
N MET A 434 26.26 -13.35 6.09
CA MET A 434 25.30 -14.40 5.70
C MET A 434 25.79 -15.20 4.50
N LEU A 435 26.34 -14.54 3.48
CA LEU A 435 26.88 -15.17 2.27
C LEU A 435 28.06 -16.12 2.55
N GLY A 436 28.69 -16.01 3.73
CA GLY A 436 29.74 -16.91 4.19
C GLY A 436 29.25 -18.29 4.68
N PHE A 437 27.94 -18.54 4.72
CA PHE A 437 27.38 -19.80 5.21
C PHE A 437 26.61 -20.58 4.14
N SER A 438 26.68 -21.90 4.24
CA SER A 438 25.90 -22.87 3.49
C SER A 438 25.33 -23.93 4.43
N LYS A 439 24.18 -24.54 4.09
CA LYS A 439 23.56 -25.59 4.92
C LYS A 439 24.38 -26.87 5.09
N VAL A 440 25.38 -27.08 4.24
CA VAL A 440 26.27 -28.25 4.30
C VAL A 440 27.45 -28.06 5.28
N ASP A 441 27.59 -26.88 5.90
CA ASP A 441 28.75 -26.47 6.75
C ASP A 441 28.52 -26.49 8.28
#